data_AF-A0AA36FDI4-F1
#
_entry.id   AF-A0AA36FDI4-F1
#
_cell.length_a   1.000
_cell.length_b   1.000
_cell.length_c   1.000
_cell.angle_alpha   90.00
_cell.angle_beta   90.00
_cell.angle_gamma   90.00
#
_symmetry.space_group_name_H-M   'P 1'
#
loop_
_entity.id
_entity.type
_entity.pdbx_description
1 polymer ?
#
loop_
_entity_poly.entity_id
_entity_poly.type
_entity_poly.pdbx_seq_one_letter_code
_entity_poly.pdbx_strand_id
1 'polypeptide(L)' 'MSVLLRNSVRQSLLMAQKHAAPKASLISGPPRVKISKVEKFSLGALMVTLVCTPSGIILANLKNYTKSG' A
#
# COMPACT_ATOMS: atom_id res chain seq x y z
N MET A 1 24.48 -12.54 13.31
CA MET A 1 24.30 -11.14 13.75
C MET A 1 24.36 -11.09 15.28
N SER A 2 25.43 -10.52 15.85
CA SER A 2 25.62 -10.51 17.31
C SER A 2 24.52 -9.71 18.01
N VAL A 3 24.25 -10.03 19.27
CA VAL A 3 23.20 -9.37 20.08
C VAL A 3 23.49 -7.87 20.23
N LEU A 4 24.77 -7.50 20.32
CA LEU A 4 25.22 -6.12 20.38
C LEU A 4 24.86 -5.34 19.11
N LEU A 5 25.12 -5.92 17.93
CA LEU A 5 24.76 -5.33 16.64
C LEU A 5 23.25 -5.16 16.46
N ARG A 6 22.44 -6.09 16.98
CA ARG A 6 20.98 -5.94 16.96
C ARG A 6 20.49 -4.80 17.85
N ASN A 7 21.09 -4.62 19.03
CA ASN A 7 20.71 -3.56 19.94
C ASN A 7 21.11 -2.18 19.44
N SER A 8 22.31 -2.01 18.90
CA SER A 8 22.74 -0.72 18.34
C SER A 8 21.94 -0.35 17.09
N VAL A 9 21.61 -1.31 16.21
CA VAL A 9 20.72 -1.03 15.07
C VAL A 9 19.33 -0.61 15.55
N ARG A 10 18.76 -1.32 16.53
CA ARG A 10 17.42 -0.99 17.07
C ARG A 10 17.41 0.40 17.71
N GLN A 11 18.47 0.77 18.44
CA GLN A 11 18.59 2.06 19.11
C GLN A 11 18.79 3.20 18.10
N SER A 12 19.61 3.00 17.07
CA SER A 12 19.78 3.95 15.97
C SER A 12 18.49 4.14 15.17
N LEU A 13 17.70 3.08 14.98
CA LEU A 13 16.42 3.15 14.26
C LEU A 13 15.36 3.92 15.05
N LEU A 14 15.31 3.75 16.37
CA LEU A 14 14.44 4.52 17.27
C LEU A 14 14.86 6.00 17.37
N MET A 15 16.16 6.29 17.36
CA MET A 15 16.70 7.66 17.33
C MET A 15 16.41 8.34 15.98
N ALA A 16 16.56 7.61 14.87
CA ALA A 16 16.22 8.10 13.54
C ALA A 16 14.72 8.40 13.41
N GLN A 17 13.84 7.56 13.97
CA GLN A 17 12.39 7.83 14.00
C GLN A 17 12.02 9.10 14.77
N LYS A 18 12.72 9.41 15.88
CA LYS A 18 12.47 10.62 16.66
C LYS A 18 12.87 11.90 15.93
N HIS A 19 13.85 11.84 15.02
CA HIS A 19 14.32 12.99 14.24
C HIS A 19 13.69 13.09 12.85
N ALA A 20 13.28 11.96 12.24
CA ALA A 20 12.73 11.92 10.88
C ALA A 20 11.21 12.15 10.80
N ALA A 21 10.52 12.25 11.94
CA ALA A 21 9.18 12.81 12.00
C ALA A 21 9.27 14.24 12.53
N PRO A 22 9.68 15.24 11.71
CA PRO A 22 9.29 16.60 12.05
C PRO A 22 7.78 16.54 12.25
N LYS A 23 7.30 17.13 13.35
CA LYS A 23 5.88 17.39 13.59
C LYS A 23 5.40 18.39 12.54
N ALA A 24 5.44 18.01 11.26
CA ALA A 24 4.74 18.66 10.20
C ALA A 24 3.27 18.47 10.54
N SER A 25 2.72 19.45 11.24
CA SER A 25 1.29 19.68 11.22
C SER A 25 0.96 19.85 9.74
N LEU A 26 0.49 18.77 9.11
CA LEU A 26 -0.04 18.79 7.76
C LEU A 26 -1.31 19.61 7.82
N ILE A 27 -1.16 20.94 7.81
CA ILE A 27 -2.26 21.86 7.59
C ILE A 27 -2.53 21.79 6.09
N SER A 28 -3.29 20.78 5.68
CA SER A 28 -3.78 20.71 4.31
C SER A 28 -4.79 21.83 4.12
N GLY A 29 -4.50 22.76 3.22
CA GLY A 29 -5.50 23.72 2.74
C GLY A 29 -6.70 23.00 2.11
N PRO A 30 -7.81 23.71 1.85
CA PRO A 30 -8.98 23.12 1.23
C PRO A 30 -8.60 22.50 -0.13
N PRO A 31 -9.20 21.35 -0.50
CA PRO A 31 -8.87 20.68 -1.74
C PRO A 31 -9.20 21.58 -2.94
N ARG A 32 -8.27 21.67 -3.90
CA ARG A 32 -8.47 22.46 -5.14
C ARG A 32 -9.65 21.96 -5.97
N VAL A 33 -9.94 20.66 -5.89
CA VAL A 33 -11.07 20.01 -6.56
C VAL A 33 -11.86 19.20 -5.54
N LYS A 34 -13.16 19.45 -5.46
CA LYS A 34 -14.05 18.71 -4.56
C LYS A 34 -14.42 17.39 -5.21
N ILE A 35 -13.92 16.29 -4.65
CA ILE A 35 -14.31 14.94 -5.07
C ILE A 35 -15.58 14.55 -4.29
N SER A 36 -16.66 14.31 -5.03
CA SER A 36 -17.94 13.84 -4.52
C SER A 36 -17.86 12.41 -3.97
N LYS A 37 -18.85 12.00 -3.16
CA LYS A 37 -18.91 10.63 -2.63
C LYS A 37 -18.98 9.58 -3.74
N VAL A 38 -19.68 9.91 -4.83
CA VAL A 38 -19.87 9.03 -5.99
C VAL A 38 -18.54 8.81 -6.71
N GLU A 39 -17.75 9.87 -6.91
CA GLU A 39 -16.42 9.78 -7.55
C GLU A 39 -15.43 8.97 -6.71
N LYS A 40 -15.49 9.09 -5.38
CA LYS A 40 -14.66 8.27 -4.49
C LYS A 40 -15.02 6.78 -4.62
N PHE A 41 -16.31 6.48 -4.66
CA PHE A 41 -16.78 5.10 -4.79
C PHE A 41 -16.44 4.52 -6.16
N SER A 42 -16.67 5.27 -7.25
CA SER A 42 -16.37 4.82 -8.60
C SER A 42 -14.87 4.56 -8.79
N LEU A 43 -14.01 5.45 -8.28
CA LEU A 43 -12.57 5.25 -8.31
C LEU A 43 -12.15 4.01 -7.51
N GLY A 44 -12.73 3.81 -6.33
CA GLY A 44 -12.47 2.61 -5.51
C GLY A 44 -12.88 1.32 -6.22
N ALA A 45 -14.09 1.28 -6.79
CA ALA A 45 -14.59 0.14 -7.54
C ALA A 45 -13.72 -0.16 -8.78
N LEU A 46 -13.26 0.88 -9.48
CA LEU A 46 -12.41 0.74 -10.66
C LEU A 46 -11.05 0.15 -10.29
N MET A 47 -10.42 0.63 -9.20
CA MET A 47 -9.15 0.11 -8.70
C MET A 47 -9.26 -1.36 -8.28
N VAL A 48 -10.32 -1.74 -7.57
CA VAL A 48 -10.55 -3.13 -7.17
C VAL A 48 -10.77 -4.02 -8.40
N THR A 49 -11.58 -3.57 -9.35
CA THR A 49 -11.89 -4.34 -10.57
C THR A 49 -10.63 -4.57 -11.41
N LEU A 50 -9.77 -3.56 -11.57
CA LEU A 50 -8.51 -3.68 -12.31
C LEU A 50 -7.56 -4.73 -11.73
N VAL A 51 -7.55 -4.93 -10.41
CA VAL A 51 -6.70 -5.93 -9.76
C VAL A 51 -7.38 -7.30 -9.75
N CYS A 52 -8.64 -7.37 -9.32
CA CYS A 52 -9.32 -8.64 -9.11
C CYS A 52 -9.73 -9.34 -10.41
N THR A 53 -10.04 -8.60 -11.48
CA THR A 53 -10.48 -9.18 -12.76
C THR A 53 -9.38 -10.03 -13.42
N PRO A 54 -8.16 -9.52 -13.67
CA PRO A 54 -7.11 -10.33 -14.27
C PRO A 54 -6.72 -11.52 -13.38
N SER A 55 -6.63 -11.33 -12.06
CA SER A 55 -6.36 -12.43 -11.13
C SER A 55 -7.45 -13.50 -11.19
N GLY A 56 -8.73 -13.10 -11.23
CA GLY A 56 -9.87 -14.01 -11.34
C GLY A 56 -9.87 -14.80 -12.65
N ILE A 57 -9.54 -14.16 -13.78
CA ILE A 57 -9.42 -14.82 -15.08
C ILE A 57 -8.31 -15.87 -15.07
N ILE A 58 -7.15 -15.54 -14.50
CA ILE A 58 -6.01 -16.48 -14.39
C ILE A 58 -6.41 -17.66 -13.52
N LEU A 59 -6.98 -17.42 -12.33
CA LEU A 59 -7.45 -18.45 -11.40
C LEU A 59 -8.51 -19.37 -12.04
N ALA A 60 -9.47 -18.79 -12.76
CA ALA A 60 -10.52 -19.54 -13.44
C ALA A 60 -9.97 -20.48 -14.54
N ASN A 61 -8.88 -20.08 -15.19
CA ASN A 61 -8.26 -20.85 -16.27
C ASN A 61 -7.11 -21.76 -15.80
N LEU A 62 -6.81 -21.83 -14.50
CA LEU A 62 -5.74 -22.70 -13.96
C LEU A 62 -5.86 -24.15 -14.41
N LYS A 63 -7.07 -24.70 -14.49
CA LYS A 63 -7.31 -26.07 -14.96
C LYS A 63 -6.91 -26.29 -16.43
N ASN A 64 -7.00 -25.24 -17.26
CA ASN A 64 -6.59 -25.29 -18.66
C ASN A 64 -5.07 -25.20 -18.79
N TYR A 65 -4.41 -24.43 -17.91
CA TYR A 65 -2.95 -24.35 -17.87
C TYR A 65 -2.28 -25.64 -17.36
N THR A 66 -2.92 -26.38 -16.46
CA THR A 66 -2.40 -27.64 -15.92
C THR A 66 -2.61 -28.86 -16.82
N LYS A 67 -3.53 -28.79 -17.79
CA LYS A 67 -3.86 -29.93 -18.68
C LYS A 67 -2.87 -30.14 -19.83
N SER A 68 -1.94 -29.22 -20.02
CA SER A 68 -0.89 -29.26 -21.06
C SER A 68 0.42 -29.91 -20.57
N GLY A 69 0.39 -30.70 -19.49
CA GLY A 69 1.53 -31.46 -18.97
C GLY A 69 1.35 -32.96 -19.16
#